data_AF-A0A1Q3QHW7-F1
#
_entry.id   AF-A0A1Q3QHW7-F1
#
_cell.length_a   1.000
_cell.length_b   1.000
_cell.length_c   1.000
_cell.angle_alpha   90.00
_cell.angle_beta   90.00
_cell.angle_gamma   90.00
#
_symmetry.space_group_name_H-M   'P 1'
#
loop_
_entity.id
_entity.type
_entity.pdbx_description
1 polymer ?
#
loop_
_entity_poly.entity_id
_entity_poly.type
_entity_poly.pdbx_seq_one_letter_code
_entity_poly.pdbx_strand_id
1 'polypeptide(L)' 'MKRLLLAQKLRALGCSFYRQGGDHEIWGYENGRKFPFPRHADIDERLAKSMINKARKNRRG' A
#
# COMPACT_ATOMS: atom_id res chain seq x y z
N MET A 1 2.92 -11.59 -5.57
CA MET A 1 2.65 -11.53 -4.11
C MET A 1 1.14 -11.43 -3.86
N LYS A 2 0.62 -12.16 -2.86
CA LYS A 2 -0.80 -12.03 -2.46
C LYS A 2 -1.11 -10.65 -1.87
N ARG A 3 -2.26 -10.07 -2.24
CA ARG A 3 -2.75 -8.76 -1.78
C ARG A 3 -2.75 -8.64 -0.27
N LEU A 4 -3.24 -9.67 0.43
CA LEU A 4 -3.31 -9.69 1.89
C LEU A 4 -1.93 -9.59 2.54
N LEU A 5 -0.94 -10.29 1.99
CA LEU A 5 0.44 -10.23 2.49
C LEU A 5 1.05 -8.84 2.27
N LEU A 6 0.81 -8.23 1.11
CA LEU A 6 1.25 -6.87 0.84
C LEU A 6 0.59 -5.85 1.77
N ALA A 7 -0.73 -5.98 1.99
CA ALA A 7 -1.49 -5.14 2.90
C ALA A 7 -0.94 -5.21 4.34
N GLN A 8 -0.63 -6.40 4.85
CA GLN A 8 0.00 -6.57 6.17
C GLN A 8 1.35 -5.86 6.25
N LYS A 9 2.22 -6.03 5.25
CA LYS A 9 3.53 -5.36 5.20
C LYS A 9 3.39 -3.84 5.16
N LEU A 10 2.43 -3.32 4.40
CA LEU A 10 2.18 -1.88 4.32
C LEU A 10 1.62 -1.32 5.64
N ARG A 11 0.73 -2.05 6.33
CA ARG A 11 0.24 -1.67 7.66
C ARG A 11 1.37 -1.62 8.70
N ALA A 12 2.28 -2.59 8.68
CA ALA A 12 3.47 -2.57 9.54
C ALA A 12 4.41 -1.38 9.27
N LEU A 13 4.32 -0.77 8.09
CA LEU A 13 5.05 0.44 7.71
C LEU A 13 4.24 1.73 7.95
N GLY A 14 3.13 1.66 8.67
CA GLY A 14 2.29 2.82 9.00
C GLY A 14 1.32 3.24 7.89
N CYS A 15 1.16 2.43 6.83
CA CYS A 15 0.16 2.71 5.81
C CYS A 15 -1.23 2.21 6.23
N SER A 16 -2.28 2.96 5.91
CA SER A 16 -3.65 2.60 6.28
C SER A 16 -4.62 2.79 5.12
N PHE A 17 -5.74 2.07 5.17
CA PHE A 17 -6.85 2.30 4.25
C PHE A 17 -7.46 3.67 4.52
N TYR A 18 -7.68 4.45 3.47
CA TYR A 18 -8.24 5.79 3.56
C TYR A 18 -9.70 5.83 3.07
N ARG A 19 -9.96 5.38 1.84
CA ARG A 19 -11.32 5.28 1.29
C ARG A 19 -11.38 4.28 0.14
N GLN A 20 -12.58 3.83 -0.19
CA GLN A 20 -12.82 3.07 -1.42
C GLN A 20 -12.86 4.04 -2.60
N GLY A 21 -12.02 3.83 -3.61
CA GLY A 21 -12.18 4.45 -4.93
C GLY A 21 -13.07 3.58 -5.82
N GLY A 22 -13.21 3.93 -7.09
CA GLY A 22 -13.95 3.11 -8.06
C GLY A 22 -13.32 1.73 -8.23
N ASP A 23 -12.22 1.68 -8.99
CA ASP A 23 -11.53 0.40 -9.28
C ASP A 23 -10.45 0.01 -8.28
N HIS A 24 -10.06 0.93 -7.40
CA HIS A 24 -8.94 0.77 -6.46
C HIS A 24 -9.34 1.22 -5.07
N GLU A 25 -8.76 0.61 -4.04
CA GLU A 25 -8.78 1.20 -2.70
C GLU A 25 -7.77 2.36 -2.67
N ILE A 26 -8.05 3.42 -1.93
CA ILE A 26 -7.07 4.48 -1.68
C ILE A 26 -6.51 4.25 -0.29
N TRP A 27 -5.19 4.12 -0.22
CA TRP A 27 -4.44 3.99 1.02
C TRP A 27 -3.63 5.26 1.29
N GLY A 28 -3.36 5.54 2.56
CA GLY A 28 -2.52 6.63 3.02
C GLY A 28 -1.19 6.09 3.54
N TYR A 29 -0.12 6.84 3.31
CA TYR A 29 1.13 6.73 4.05
C TYR A 29 1.02 7.52 5.36
N GLU A 30 1.90 7.24 6.31
CA GLU A 30 1.98 7.95 7.59
C GLU A 30 2.22 9.46 7.43
N ASN A 31 2.95 9.88 6.41
CA ASN A 31 3.20 11.29 6.11
C ASN A 31 2.03 12.03 5.42
N GLY A 32 0.85 11.40 5.32
CA GLY A 32 -0.36 11.99 4.76
C GLY A 32 -0.49 11.89 3.23
N ARG A 33 0.55 11.43 2.51
CA ARG A 33 0.43 11.13 1.07
C ARG A 33 -0.49 9.93 0.85
N LYS A 34 -1.13 9.87 -0.32
CA LYS A 34 -2.08 8.81 -0.68
C LYS A 34 -1.63 8.05 -1.92
N PHE A 35 -2.06 6.81 -2.06
CA PHE A 35 -1.77 5.98 -3.23
C PHE A 35 -2.90 4.97 -3.51
N PRO A 36 -3.09 4.58 -4.78
CA PRO A 36 -4.03 3.51 -5.12
C PRO A 36 -3.45 2.16 -4.69
N PHE A 37 -4.27 1.34 -4.04
CA PHE A 37 -3.98 -0.04 -3.69
C PHE A 37 -4.87 -0.98 -4.52
N PRO A 38 -4.27 -1.94 -5.25
CA PRO A 38 -5.01 -2.88 -6.09
C PRO A 38 -5.96 -3.77 -5.28
N ARG A 39 -7.12 -4.09 -5.87
CA ARG A 39 -8.15 -4.95 -5.26
C ARG A 39 -8.00 -6.43 -5.64
N HIS A 40 -7.30 -6.74 -6.71
CA HIS A 40 -7.10 -8.12 -7.17
C HIS A 40 -6.20 -8.92 -6.21
N ALA A 41 -6.40 -10.23 -6.14
CA ALA A 41 -5.76 -11.10 -5.15
C ALA A 41 -4.26 -11.26 -5.37
N ASP A 42 -3.80 -11.24 -6.62
CA ASP A 42 -2.42 -11.48 -7.01
C ASP A 42 -1.78 -10.22 -7.57
N ILE A 43 -0.84 -9.65 -6.81
CA ILE A 43 -0.10 -8.44 -7.20
C ILE A 43 1.23 -8.84 -7.79
N ASP A 44 1.59 -8.23 -8.92
CA ASP A 44 2.93 -8.37 -9.50
C ASP A 44 4.01 -8.07 -8.45
N GLU A 45 5.06 -8.88 -8.40
CA GLU A 45 6.10 -8.76 -7.38
C GLU A 45 6.88 -7.46 -7.47
N ARG A 46 7.14 -6.97 -8.69
CA ARG A 46 7.87 -5.71 -8.92
C ARG A 46 7.02 -4.54 -8.42
N LEU A 47 5.71 -4.56 -8.68
CA LEU A 47 4.78 -3.57 -8.12
C LEU A 47 4.75 -3.60 -6.59
N ALA A 48 4.61 -4.79 -6.00
CA ALA A 48 4.58 -4.98 -4.55
C ALA A 48 5.86 -4.46 -3.87
N LYS A 49 7.04 -4.80 -4.42
CA LYS A 49 8.34 -4.31 -3.93
C LYS A 49 8.45 -2.78 -4.02
N SER A 50 7.98 -2.20 -5.13
CA SER A 50 7.96 -0.74 -5.32
C SER A 50 7.09 -0.04 -4.27
N MET A 51 5.89 -0.56 -3.99
CA MET A 51 5.00 -0.02 -2.95
C MET A 51 5.64 -0.07 -1.56
N ILE A 52 6.25 -1.20 -1.18
CA ILE A 52 6.94 -1.35 0.11
C ILE A 52 8.10 -0.35 0.22
N ASN A 53 8.91 -0.19 -0.84
CA ASN A 53 10.02 0.75 -0.85
C ASN A 53 9.54 2.21 -0.70
N LYS A 54 8.43 2.57 -1.36
CA LYS A 54 7.80 3.88 -1.19
C LYS A 54 7.28 4.05 0.24
N ALA A 55 6.62 3.05 0.81
CA ALA A 55 6.14 3.10 2.20
C ALA A 55 7.29 3.34 3.18
N ARG A 56 8.42 2.62 3.04
CA ARG A 56 9.63 2.85 3.84
C ARG A 56 10.16 4.29 3.76
N LYS A 57 10.20 4.87 2.55
CA LYS A 57 10.64 6.26 2.34
C LYS A 57 9.67 7.31 2.88
N ASN A 58 8.38 6.96 3.03
CA ASN A 58 7.34 7.86 3.50
C ASN A 58 6.94 7.61 4.96
N ARG A 59 7.63 6.70 5.66
CA ARG A 59 7.54 6.51 7.11
C ARG A 59 8.15 7.73 7.79
N ARG A 60 7.50 8.29 8.80
CA ARG A 60 8.13 9.35 9.61
C ARG A 60 9.33 8.74 10.32
N GLY A 61 10.48 9.42 10.21
CA GLY A 61 11.70 9.07 10.95
C GLY A 61 11.50 9.23 12.45
#